data_AF-A0A2V8WE76-F1
#
_entry.id   AF-A0A2V8WE76-F1
#
_cell.length_a   1.000
_cell.length_b   1.000
_cell.length_c   1.000
_cell.angle_alpha   90.00
_cell.angle_beta   90.00
_cell.angle_gamma   90.00
#
_symmetry.space_group_name_H-M   'P 1'
#
loop_
_entity.id
_entity.type
_entity.pdbx_description
1 polymer ?
#
loop_
_entity_poly.entity_id
_entity_poly.type
_entity_poly.pdbx_seq_one_letter_code
_entity_poly.pdbx_strand_id
1 'polypeptide(L)'
;MPEALEHLSAYPMAVLTNKPVRVSVRILEGLGLAKYFRAVYGGNSFETKKPDPLGANTILREFAASPNEAILIGDSEVDVQTARNAGTLAAAVNYGFGTHDRAAYPADIYLDRLTDLAPLLGKRRE
;
A
#
# COMPACT_ATOMS: atom_id res chain seq x y z
N MET A 1 2.35 10.97 -9.75
CA MET A 1 2.30 9.52 -9.45
C MET A 1 3.54 8.78 -9.96
N PRO A 2 3.90 8.82 -11.26
CA PRO A 2 5.10 8.11 -11.74
C PRO A 2 6.39 8.56 -11.04
N GLU A 3 6.57 9.88 -10.88
CA GLU A 3 7.70 10.46 -10.12
C GLU A 3 7.81 9.93 -8.69
N ALA A 4 6.68 9.81 -7.98
CA ALA A 4 6.69 9.28 -6.61
C ALA A 4 7.12 7.80 -6.59
N LEU A 5 6.59 6.99 -7.50
CA LEU A 5 6.95 5.57 -7.60
C LEU A 5 8.40 5.37 -8.06
N GLU A 6 8.95 6.30 -8.87
CA GLU A 6 10.36 6.30 -9.23
C GLU A 6 11.25 6.51 -7.99
N HIS A 7 10.94 7.51 -7.16
CA HIS A 7 11.66 7.73 -5.90
C HIS A 7 11.54 6.56 -4.92
N LEU A 8 10.41 5.86 -4.95
CA LEU A 8 10.15 4.69 -4.11
C LEU A 8 10.67 3.37 -4.72
N SER A 9 11.16 3.38 -5.96
CA SER A 9 11.60 2.17 -6.68
C SER A 9 12.75 1.42 -6.02
N ALA A 10 13.48 2.09 -5.12
CA ALA A 10 14.48 1.46 -4.27
C ALA A 10 13.87 0.43 -3.29
N TYR A 11 12.59 0.56 -2.95
CA TYR A 11 11.88 -0.34 -2.05
C TYR A 11 11.05 -1.34 -2.83
N PRO A 12 10.98 -2.61 -2.40
CA PRO A 12 10.10 -3.58 -3.05
C PRO A 12 8.64 -3.19 -2.77
N MET A 13 7.85 -3.01 -3.83
CA MET A 13 6.45 -2.59 -3.73
C MET A 13 5.48 -3.65 -4.24
N ALA A 14 4.28 -3.70 -3.64
CA ALA A 14 3.15 -4.50 -4.09
C ALA A 14 1.86 -3.67 -4.07
N VAL A 15 0.87 -4.07 -4.86
CA VAL A 15 -0.49 -3.55 -4.78
C VAL A 15 -1.38 -4.56 -4.06
N LEU A 16 -2.15 -4.09 -3.06
CA LEU A 16 -3.24 -4.83 -2.43
C LEU A 16 -4.54 -4.04 -2.55
N THR A 17 -5.49 -4.52 -3.35
CA THR A 17 -6.76 -3.83 -3.61
C THR A 17 -7.96 -4.75 -3.48
N ASN A 18 -9.13 -4.20 -3.10
CA ASN A 18 -10.39 -4.96 -3.10
C ASN A 18 -11.02 -5.10 -4.50
N LYS A 19 -10.45 -4.46 -5.53
CA LYS A 19 -10.83 -4.64 -6.94
C LYS A 19 -10.33 -5.98 -7.48
N PRO A 20 -11.00 -6.59 -8.48
CA PRO A 20 -10.51 -7.83 -9.08
C PRO A 20 -9.10 -7.70 -9.65
N VAL A 21 -8.25 -8.72 -9.46
CA VAL A 21 -6.81 -8.66 -9.81
C VAL A 21 -6.57 -8.35 -11.29
N ARG A 22 -7.31 -9.01 -12.19
CA ARG A 22 -7.18 -8.81 -13.65
C ARG A 22 -7.49 -7.37 -14.08
N VAL A 23 -8.45 -6.72 -13.42
CA VAL A 23 -8.80 -5.32 -13.70
C VAL A 23 -7.68 -4.41 -13.22
N SER A 24 -7.17 -4.66 -12.02
CA SER A 24 -6.09 -3.88 -11.41
C SER A 24 -4.78 -3.95 -12.21
N VAL A 25 -4.40 -5.15 -12.66
CA VAL A 25 -3.24 -5.36 -13.54
C VAL A 25 -3.38 -4.56 -14.83
N ARG A 26 -4.52 -4.66 -15.52
CA ARG A 26 -4.78 -3.91 -16.77
C ARG A 26 -4.71 -2.40 -16.60
N ILE A 27 -5.22 -1.88 -15.47
CA ILE A 27 -5.12 -0.45 -15.16
C ILE A 27 -3.65 -0.05 -14.99
N LEU A 28 -2.87 -0.82 -14.22
CA LEU A 28 -1.45 -0.53 -14.01
C LEU A 28 -0.64 -0.62 -15.31
N GLU A 29 -0.92 -1.59 -16.18
CA GLU A 29 -0.29 -1.72 -17.49
C GLU A 29 -0.63 -0.54 -18.40
N GLY A 30 -1.93 -0.18 -18.51
CA GLY A 30 -2.38 0.95 -19.32
C GLY A 30 -1.84 2.30 -18.86
N LEU A 31 -1.51 2.44 -17.58
CA LEU A 31 -0.86 3.62 -17.01
C LEU A 31 0.67 3.57 -17.06
N GLY A 32 1.27 2.46 -17.52
CA GLY A 32 2.73 2.27 -17.52
C GLY A 32 3.36 2.15 -16.12
N LEU A 33 2.56 1.80 -15.12
CA LEU A 33 2.96 1.74 -13.71
C LEU A 33 3.25 0.32 -13.21
N ALA A 34 2.83 -0.72 -13.95
CA ALA A 34 3.01 -2.12 -13.53
C ALA A 34 4.47 -2.46 -13.19
N LYS A 35 5.43 -1.86 -13.91
CA LYS A 35 6.88 -2.06 -13.72
C LYS A 35 7.41 -1.73 -12.31
N TYR A 36 6.69 -0.92 -11.53
CA TYR A 36 7.12 -0.52 -10.18
C TYR A 36 6.75 -1.57 -9.11
N PHE A 37 5.83 -2.49 -9.42
CA PHE A 37 5.29 -3.41 -8.43
C PHE A 37 5.74 -4.84 -8.72
N ARG A 38 6.39 -5.46 -7.73
CA ARG A 38 6.79 -6.87 -7.79
C ARG A 38 5.58 -7.82 -7.81
N ALA A 39 4.47 -7.41 -7.20
CA ALA A 39 3.25 -8.19 -7.14
C ALA A 39 1.99 -7.31 -7.13
N VAL A 40 0.89 -7.84 -7.67
CA VAL A 40 -0.42 -7.18 -7.67
C VAL A 40 -1.48 -8.18 -7.20
N TYR A 41 -2.11 -7.87 -6.09
CA TYR A 41 -3.16 -8.66 -5.46
C TYR A 41 -4.49 -7.91 -5.47
N GLY A 42 -5.53 -8.58 -5.97
CA GLY A 42 -6.89 -8.06 -6.00
C GLY A 42 -7.77 -8.70 -4.93
N GLY A 43 -9.02 -8.24 -4.84
CA GLY A 43 -9.99 -8.69 -3.84
C GLY A 43 -10.48 -10.12 -4.07
N ASN A 44 -10.00 -10.78 -5.11
CA ASN A 44 -10.23 -12.19 -5.42
C ASN A 44 -8.93 -12.98 -5.48
N SER A 45 -7.83 -12.44 -4.95
CA SER A 45 -6.54 -13.13 -4.84
C SER A 45 -6.43 -14.00 -3.59
N PHE A 46 -7.25 -13.73 -2.57
CA PHE A 46 -7.28 -14.45 -1.29
C PHE A 46 -8.71 -14.80 -0.91
N GLU A 47 -8.87 -15.63 0.12
CA GLU A 47 -10.16 -16.01 0.69
C GLU A 47 -10.90 -14.83 1.32
N THR A 48 -10.15 -13.84 1.83
CA THR A 48 -10.65 -12.64 2.47
C THR A 48 -10.21 -11.37 1.73
N LYS A 49 -10.87 -10.25 2.04
CA LYS A 49 -10.57 -8.91 1.52
C LYS A 49 -10.15 -8.00 2.65
N LYS A 50 -9.51 -6.87 2.32
CA LYS A 50 -9.30 -5.78 3.30
C LYS A 50 -10.65 -5.40 3.94
N PRO A 51 -10.71 -5.19 5.27
CA PRO A 51 -9.58 -4.94 6.17
C PRO A 51 -8.93 -6.18 6.81
N ASP A 52 -9.29 -7.39 6.39
CA ASP A 52 -8.63 -8.61 6.86
C ASP A 52 -7.12 -8.60 6.51
N PRO A 53 -6.22 -8.96 7.44
CA PRO A 53 -4.78 -8.82 7.23
C PRO A 53 -4.17 -9.94 6.39
N LEU A 54 -4.90 -10.99 5.98
CA LEU A 54 -4.36 -12.14 5.25
C LEU A 54 -3.55 -11.71 4.01
N GLY A 55 -4.08 -10.76 3.24
CA GLY A 55 -3.41 -10.26 2.05
C GLY A 55 -2.10 -9.54 2.37
N ALA A 56 -2.12 -8.64 3.36
CA ALA A 56 -0.93 -7.90 3.79
C ALA A 56 0.12 -8.85 4.39
N ASN A 57 -0.30 -9.78 5.25
CA ASN A 57 0.58 -10.78 5.86
C ASN A 57 1.22 -11.71 4.81
N THR A 58 0.50 -12.05 3.75
CA THR A 58 1.05 -12.84 2.64
C THR A 58 2.13 -12.07 1.89
N ILE A 59 1.87 -10.81 1.56
CA ILE A 59 2.86 -9.93 0.92
C ILE A 59 4.12 -9.79 1.78
N LEU A 60 3.98 -9.54 3.08
CA LEU A 60 5.12 -9.43 4.01
C LEU A 60 6.01 -10.69 3.98
N ARG A 61 5.38 -11.88 4.02
CA ARG A 61 6.11 -13.16 3.93
C ARG A 61 6.83 -13.33 2.60
N GLU A 62 6.16 -13.03 1.48
CA GLU A 62 6.75 -13.14 0.13
C GLU A 62 7.93 -12.17 -0.07
N PHE A 63 7.89 -11.03 0.63
CA PHE A 63 8.89 -9.98 0.55
C PHE A 63 9.99 -10.15 1.61
N ALA A 64 9.88 -11.17 2.47
CA ALA A 64 10.77 -11.42 3.60
C ALA A 64 10.95 -10.19 4.51
N ALA A 65 9.88 -9.42 4.71
CA ALA A 65 9.86 -8.22 5.53
C ALA A 65 9.07 -8.46 6.82
N SER A 66 9.53 -7.90 7.94
CA SER A 66 8.73 -7.86 9.16
C SER A 66 7.72 -6.69 9.11
N PRO A 67 6.57 -6.78 9.83
CA PRO A 67 5.57 -5.73 9.79
C PRO A 67 6.07 -4.32 10.12
N ASN A 68 7.00 -4.21 11.08
CA ASN A 68 7.63 -2.95 11.50
C ASN A 68 8.59 -2.34 10.46
N GLU A 69 8.92 -3.06 9.39
CA GLU A 69 9.75 -2.57 8.26
C GLU A 69 8.89 -2.20 7.05
N ALA A 70 7.56 -2.31 7.16
CA ALA A 70 6.64 -2.10 6.06
C ALA A 70 5.63 -0.99 6.35
N ILE A 71 5.22 -0.32 5.27
CA ILE A 71 4.18 0.71 5.28
C ILE A 71 3.08 0.30 4.31
N LEU A 72 1.83 0.27 4.78
CA LEU A 72 0.66 0.15 3.92
C LEU A 72 0.09 1.55 3.68
N ILE A 73 0.02 1.92 2.39
CA ILE A 73 -0.42 3.23 1.93
C ILE A 73 -1.80 3.11 1.27
N GLY A 74 -2.77 3.92 1.68
CA GLY A 74 -4.10 3.93 1.08
C GLY A 74 -4.92 5.19 1.36
N ASP A 75 -6.11 5.27 0.80
CA ASP A 75 -6.99 6.46 0.84
C ASP A 75 -8.24 6.25 1.70
N SER A 76 -8.39 5.08 2.32
CA SER A 76 -9.61 4.72 3.05
C SER A 76 -9.34 4.20 4.46
N GLU A 77 -10.37 4.24 5.31
CA GLU A 77 -10.36 3.55 6.61
C GLU A 77 -10.04 2.05 6.50
N VAL A 78 -10.42 1.41 5.39
CA VAL A 78 -10.17 -0.01 5.15
C VAL A 78 -8.66 -0.25 5.02
N ASP A 79 -7.92 0.67 4.41
CA ASP A 79 -6.46 0.58 4.29
C ASP A 79 -5.78 0.74 5.65
N VAL A 80 -6.18 1.75 6.42
CA VAL A 80 -5.65 1.97 7.76
C VAL A 80 -5.93 0.78 8.66
N GLN A 81 -7.15 0.24 8.65
CA GLN A 81 -7.48 -0.95 9.43
C GLN A 81 -6.68 -2.18 8.96
N THR A 82 -6.48 -2.37 7.66
CA THR A 82 -5.62 -3.45 7.14
C THR A 82 -4.20 -3.32 7.69
N ALA A 83 -3.65 -2.10 7.66
CA ALA A 83 -2.31 -1.81 8.16
C ALA A 83 -2.18 -2.15 9.64
N ARG A 84 -3.16 -1.74 10.46
CA ARG A 84 -3.23 -2.05 11.89
C ARG A 84 -3.35 -3.54 12.16
N ASN A 85 -4.24 -4.24 11.45
CA ASN A 85 -4.45 -5.68 11.61
C ASN A 85 -3.21 -6.49 11.19
N ALA A 86 -2.41 -5.97 10.25
CA ALA A 86 -1.16 -6.58 9.82
C ALA A 86 0.05 -6.19 10.68
N GLY A 87 -0.10 -5.23 11.61
CA GLY A 87 0.99 -4.71 12.44
C GLY A 87 1.99 -3.82 11.70
N THR A 88 1.61 -3.29 10.53
CA THR A 88 2.44 -2.38 9.72
C THR A 88 2.18 -0.92 10.04
N LEU A 89 3.06 -0.01 9.58
CA LEU A 89 2.76 1.41 9.60
C LEU A 89 1.62 1.74 8.61
N ALA A 90 0.69 2.57 9.04
CA ALA A 90 -0.43 3.06 8.24
C ALA A 90 -0.11 4.47 7.70
N ALA A 91 -0.06 4.62 6.38
CA ALA A 91 -0.01 5.92 5.73
C ALA A 91 -1.32 6.18 4.97
N ALA A 92 -2.00 7.27 5.29
CA ALA A 92 -3.20 7.70 4.58
C ALA A 92 -2.85 8.82 3.59
N VAL A 93 -3.26 8.67 2.34
CA VAL A 93 -3.23 9.77 1.36
C VAL A 93 -4.53 10.57 1.43
N ASN A 94 -4.43 11.89 1.31
CA ASN A 94 -5.57 12.81 1.44
C ASN A 94 -6.35 13.01 0.12
N TYR A 95 -6.11 12.15 -0.85
CA TYR A 95 -6.75 12.13 -2.16
C TYR A 95 -7.18 10.71 -2.50
N GLY A 96 -8.13 10.56 -3.41
CA GLY A 96 -8.65 9.26 -3.81
C GLY A 96 -10.17 9.25 -3.82
N PHE A 97 -10.75 8.05 -3.74
CA PHE A 97 -12.19 7.84 -3.74
C PHE A 97 -12.70 7.24 -2.42
N GLY A 98 -11.79 6.78 -1.56
CA GLY A 98 -12.10 6.27 -0.24
C GLY A 98 -12.58 7.35 0.73
N THR A 99 -13.32 6.92 1.74
CA THR A 99 -13.66 7.73 2.91
C THR A 99 -12.79 7.31 4.09
N HIS A 100 -12.35 8.30 4.85
CA HIS A 100 -11.49 8.07 6.01
C HIS A 100 -11.83 9.03 7.14
N ASP A 101 -12.44 8.50 8.21
CA ASP A 101 -12.62 9.24 9.46
C ASP A 101 -11.32 9.17 10.27
N ARG A 102 -10.55 10.27 10.25
CA ARG A 102 -9.27 10.39 10.94
C ARG A 102 -9.38 10.30 12.45
N ALA A 103 -10.52 10.70 13.02
CA ALA A 103 -10.73 10.67 14.46
C ALA A 103 -10.99 9.25 14.93
N ALA A 104 -11.79 8.50 14.17
CA ALA A 104 -12.09 7.10 14.48
C ALA A 104 -10.93 6.14 14.15
N TYR A 105 -10.23 6.38 13.03
CA TYR A 105 -9.21 5.48 12.50
C TYR A 105 -7.90 6.23 12.18
N PRO A 106 -7.10 6.66 13.17
CA PRO A 106 -5.90 7.44 12.88
C PRO A 106 -4.82 6.64 12.15
N ALA A 107 -4.34 7.16 11.01
CA ALA A 107 -3.10 6.74 10.37
C ALA A 107 -1.86 7.27 11.13
N ASP A 108 -0.72 6.62 10.95
CA ASP A 108 0.56 7.10 11.51
C ASP A 108 1.10 8.29 10.72
N ILE A 109 0.85 8.31 9.42
CA ILE A 109 1.33 9.33 8.48
C ILE A 109 0.15 9.78 7.60
N TYR A 110 0.02 11.09 7.40
CA TYR A 110 -0.90 11.66 6.41
C TYR A 110 -0.09 12.33 5.30
N LEU A 111 -0.45 12.03 4.05
CA LEU A 111 0.27 12.49 2.87
C LEU A 111 -0.69 13.26 1.95
N ASP A 112 -0.35 14.51 1.63
CA ASP A 112 -1.06 15.25 0.58
C ASP A 112 -0.58 14.83 -0.81
N ARG A 113 0.68 14.39 -0.92
CA ARG A 113 1.26 13.82 -2.14
C ARG A 113 2.06 12.57 -1.79
N LEU A 114 2.01 11.55 -2.65
CA LEU A 114 2.85 10.35 -2.46
C LEU A 114 4.35 10.66 -2.46
N THR A 115 4.78 11.75 -3.11
CA THR A 115 6.17 12.24 -3.09
C THR A 115 6.65 12.60 -1.69
N ASP A 116 5.73 12.95 -0.79
CA ASP A 116 6.06 13.42 0.56
C ASP A 116 6.49 12.25 1.46
N LEU A 117 6.29 11.01 1.01
CA LEU A 117 6.77 9.82 1.72
C LEU A 117 8.28 9.63 1.58
N ALA A 118 8.86 9.92 0.42
CA ALA A 118 10.26 9.60 0.15
C ALA A 118 11.25 10.25 1.16
N PRO A 119 11.07 11.51 1.58
CA PRO A 119 11.91 12.11 2.63
C PRO A 119 11.76 11.47 4.02
N LEU A 120 10.64 10.79 4.29
CA LEU A 120 10.36 10.14 5.58
C LEU A 120 11.00 8.75 5.67
N LEU A 121 11.28 8.12 4.53
CA LEU A 121 11.98 6.85 4.49
C LEU A 121 13.46 7.11 4.71
N GLY A 122 14.00 6.60 5.84
CA GLY A 122 15.43 6.73 6.14
C GLY A 122 16.28 6.16 4.99
N LYS A 123 17.44 6.78 4.73
CA LYS A 123 18.44 6.20 3.82
C LYS A 123 18.71 4.77 4.30
N ARG A 124 18.54 3.78 3.42
CA ARG A 124 18.89 2.38 3.74
C ARG A 124 20.31 2.39 4.31
N ARG A 125 20.48 1.85 5.53
CA ARG A 125 21.80 1.45 5.97
C ARG A 125 22.21 0.28 5.09
N GLU A 126 23.34 0.44 4.41
CA GLU A 126 24.02 -0.61 3.65
C GLU A 126 24.32 -1.83 4.53
#